data_AF-A0A1H9IPF6-F1
#
_entry.id   AF-A0A1H9IPF6-F1
#
_cell.length_a   1.000
_cell.length_b   1.000
_cell.length_c   1.000
_cell.angle_alpha   90.00
_cell.angle_beta   90.00
_cell.angle_gamma   90.00
#
_symmetry.space_group_name_H-M   'P 1'
#
loop_
_entity.id
_entity.type
_entity.pdbx_description
1 polymer ?
#
loop_
_entity_poly.entity_id
_entity_poly.type
_entity_poly.pdbx_seq_one_letter_code
_entity_poly.pdbx_strand_id
1 'polypeptide(L)'
;MSDRRSTDPIAVDDRDAGTADTRLRLAFGGYAGALVAGLAAAVVALTDAPSTAVLGASVVAFSGGCLVGVGLTRRVRGFAVRLGRTRRRRAALVLLAAPLGLGVVASLVAPLEPRFQPVALVAFLAVAIAGALLQWLARTRYVDAVTGDDPVAVWQWEPPSSPRLDALLLATWLLLAVGSAGSGNWVQSIAWTGLAILWACSGIAEGRWRIGSRGSTPEIRVHEAGLVTQRPYARSLVPWTDVSHVRVREGELVLDRGAFDVRFDRDELPDIEAVRAEIERQLPTNGPAVSAG
;
A
#
# COMPACT_ATOMS: atom_id res chain seq x y z
N MET A 1 -12.62 17.36 -50.32
CA MET A 1 -11.36 16.76 -49.82
C MET A 1 -11.19 17.24 -48.39
N SER A 2 -11.72 16.48 -47.43
CA SER A 2 -11.49 16.72 -46.00
C SER A 2 -10.50 15.67 -45.53
N ASP A 3 -9.32 16.14 -45.13
CA ASP A 3 -8.31 15.33 -44.49
C ASP A 3 -8.88 14.72 -43.21
N ARG A 4 -9.17 13.42 -43.29
CA ARG A 4 -9.49 12.58 -42.15
C ARG A 4 -8.18 12.39 -41.40
N ARG A 5 -7.91 13.28 -40.43
CA ARG A 5 -6.86 13.10 -39.43
C ARG A 5 -7.07 11.72 -38.82
N SER A 6 -6.21 10.77 -39.19
CA SER A 6 -6.07 9.52 -38.48
C SER A 6 -5.64 9.89 -37.07
N THR A 7 -6.57 9.78 -36.13
CA THR A 7 -6.23 9.59 -34.72
C THR A 7 -5.39 8.32 -34.69
N ASP A 8 -4.07 8.49 -34.65
CA ASP A 8 -3.19 7.42 -34.23
C ASP A 8 -3.77 6.90 -32.91
N PRO A 9 -4.07 5.60 -32.79
CA PRO A 9 -4.40 5.03 -31.50
C PRO A 9 -3.21 5.36 -30.62
N ILE A 10 -3.45 6.12 -29.55
CA ILE A 10 -2.47 6.42 -28.53
C ILE A 10 -1.80 5.09 -28.21
N ALA A 11 -0.55 4.94 -28.64
CA ALA A 11 0.30 3.86 -28.23
C ALA A 11 0.50 4.08 -26.73
N VAL A 12 -0.43 3.57 -25.92
CA VAL A 12 -0.29 3.47 -24.48
C VAL A 12 1.04 2.75 -24.30
N ASP A 13 2.02 3.52 -23.83
CA ASP A 13 3.44 3.26 -24.03
C ASP A 13 3.83 1.92 -23.39
N ASP A 14 4.11 0.91 -24.21
CA ASP A 14 4.65 -0.38 -23.76
C ASP A 14 5.87 -0.21 -22.84
N ARG A 15 6.57 0.94 -22.94
CA ARG A 15 7.70 1.29 -22.04
C ARG A 15 7.26 1.61 -20.62
N ASP A 16 6.10 2.22 -20.42
CA ASP A 16 5.55 2.50 -19.08
C ASP A 16 5.10 1.19 -18.41
N ALA A 17 4.48 0.29 -19.19
CA ALA A 17 4.17 -1.05 -18.74
C ALA A 17 5.43 -1.85 -18.36
N GLY A 18 6.50 -1.79 -19.15
CA GLY A 18 7.77 -2.44 -18.81
C GLY A 18 8.46 -1.87 -17.55
N THR A 19 8.41 -0.55 -17.37
CA THR A 19 9.05 0.15 -16.25
C THR A 19 8.38 -0.17 -14.91
N ALA A 20 7.05 -0.13 -14.87
CA ALA A 20 6.32 -0.40 -13.64
C ALA A 20 6.36 -1.89 -13.23
N ASP A 21 6.46 -2.83 -14.18
CA ASP A 21 6.71 -4.24 -13.89
C ASP A 21 8.10 -4.46 -13.28
N THR A 22 9.09 -3.72 -13.77
CA THR A 22 10.45 -3.75 -13.22
C THR A 22 10.48 -3.24 -11.79
N ARG A 23 9.79 -2.13 -11.49
CA ARG A 23 9.67 -1.58 -10.12
C ARG A 23 9.02 -2.58 -9.17
N LEU A 24 7.94 -3.23 -9.58
CA LEU A 24 7.27 -4.23 -8.75
C LEU A 24 8.18 -5.46 -8.49
N ARG A 25 8.92 -5.92 -9.49
CA ARG A 25 9.89 -7.02 -9.34
C ARG A 25 11.00 -6.66 -8.35
N LEU A 26 11.53 -5.44 -8.43
CA LEU A 26 12.53 -4.94 -7.48
C LEU A 26 11.95 -4.82 -6.07
N ALA A 27 10.73 -4.30 -5.93
CA ALA A 27 10.06 -4.20 -4.64
C ALA A 27 9.80 -5.58 -4.01
N PHE A 28 9.37 -6.55 -4.81
CA PHE A 28 9.20 -7.93 -4.37
C PHE A 28 10.53 -8.57 -3.97
N GLY A 29 11.60 -8.32 -4.75
CA GLY A 29 12.96 -8.71 -4.41
C GLY A 29 13.38 -8.15 -3.05
N GLY A 30 13.22 -6.85 -2.84
CA GLY A 30 13.52 -6.19 -1.56
C GLY A 30 12.74 -6.77 -0.39
N TYR A 31 11.44 -7.07 -0.57
CA TYR A 31 10.61 -7.73 0.42
C TYR A 31 11.12 -9.15 0.76
N ALA A 32 11.40 -9.97 -0.25
CA ALA A 32 11.94 -11.31 -0.06
C ALA A 32 13.32 -11.28 0.61
N GLY A 33 14.19 -10.35 0.22
CA GLY A 33 15.46 -10.09 0.87
C GLY A 33 15.30 -9.73 2.34
N ALA A 34 14.43 -8.78 2.67
CA ALA A 34 14.17 -8.38 4.05
C ALA A 34 13.65 -9.54 4.92
N LEU A 35 12.77 -10.38 4.35
CA LEU A 35 12.24 -11.56 5.04
C LEU A 35 13.34 -12.59 5.35
N VAL A 36 14.11 -12.98 4.34
CA VAL A 36 15.19 -13.98 4.49
C VAL A 36 16.28 -13.45 5.42
N ALA A 37 16.64 -12.17 5.30
CA ALA A 37 17.60 -11.51 6.18
C ALA A 37 17.11 -11.47 7.63
N GLY A 38 15.84 -11.08 7.85
CA GLY A 38 15.24 -11.04 9.18
C GLY A 38 15.23 -12.40 9.87
N LEU A 39 14.87 -13.46 9.13
CA LEU A 39 14.90 -14.83 9.63
C LEU A 39 16.33 -15.29 9.96
N ALA A 40 17.29 -15.05 9.07
CA ALA A 40 18.69 -15.40 9.31
C ALA A 40 19.26 -14.64 10.53
N ALA A 41 18.99 -13.34 10.63
CA ALA A 41 19.40 -12.51 11.76
C ALA A 41 18.84 -13.03 13.08
N ALA A 42 17.54 -13.36 13.10
CA ALA A 42 16.88 -13.90 14.29
C ALA A 42 17.47 -15.25 14.72
N VAL A 43 17.75 -16.15 13.77
CA VAL A 43 18.40 -17.45 14.05
C VAL A 43 19.81 -17.26 14.62
N VAL A 44 20.64 -16.41 14.00
CA VAL A 44 22.01 -16.15 14.50
C VAL A 44 21.98 -15.44 15.85
N ALA A 45 21.01 -14.55 16.09
CA ALA A 45 20.85 -13.86 17.37
C ALA A 45 20.53 -14.80 18.54
N LEU A 46 19.99 -15.99 18.28
CA LEU A 46 19.75 -17.04 19.29
C LEU A 46 21.01 -17.87 19.64
N THR A 47 22.11 -17.68 18.92
CA THR A 47 23.39 -18.35 19.20
C THR A 47 24.30 -17.45 20.05
N ASP A 48 25.53 -17.88 20.36
CA ASP A 48 26.57 -17.02 20.97
C ASP A 48 27.45 -16.29 19.93
N ALA A 49 27.05 -16.28 18.65
CA ALA A 49 27.85 -15.67 17.58
C ALA A 49 28.08 -14.15 17.81
N PRO A 50 29.21 -13.57 17.40
CA PRO A 50 29.46 -12.14 17.55
C PRO A 50 28.49 -11.28 16.71
N SER A 51 28.27 -10.02 17.09
CA SER A 51 27.37 -9.11 16.37
C SER A 51 27.72 -8.93 14.89
N THR A 52 29.01 -9.04 14.55
CA THR A 52 29.49 -9.03 13.16
C THR A 52 28.97 -10.21 12.35
N ALA A 53 28.77 -11.37 12.98
CA ALA A 53 28.18 -12.54 12.32
C ALA A 53 26.69 -12.34 12.03
N VAL A 54 25.94 -11.71 12.94
CA VAL A 54 24.51 -11.37 12.72
C VAL A 54 24.38 -10.43 11.52
N LEU A 55 25.20 -9.38 11.47
CA LEU A 55 25.25 -8.44 10.33
C LEU A 55 25.65 -9.14 9.03
N GLY A 56 26.74 -9.92 9.05
CA GLY A 56 27.20 -10.66 7.86
C GLY A 56 26.16 -11.62 7.32
N ALA A 57 25.52 -12.40 8.19
CA ALA A 57 24.44 -13.31 7.82
C ALA A 57 23.25 -12.55 7.23
N SER A 58 22.87 -11.40 7.84
CA SER A 58 21.77 -10.56 7.35
C SER A 58 22.04 -10.03 5.94
N VAL A 59 23.25 -9.51 5.68
CA VAL A 59 23.62 -8.96 4.36
C VAL A 59 23.62 -10.05 3.30
N VAL A 60 24.24 -11.20 3.57
CA VAL A 60 24.28 -12.34 2.62
C VAL A 60 22.86 -12.85 2.34
N ALA A 61 22.07 -13.05 3.38
CA ALA A 61 20.68 -13.47 3.29
C ALA A 61 19.81 -12.45 2.53
N PHE A 62 20.02 -11.15 2.74
CA PHE A 62 19.31 -10.10 2.03
C PHE A 62 19.61 -10.12 0.54
N SER A 63 20.89 -10.15 0.16
CA SER A 63 21.32 -10.21 -1.24
C SER A 63 20.79 -11.48 -1.93
N GLY A 64 20.92 -12.64 -1.28
CA GLY A 64 20.39 -13.91 -1.78
C GLY A 64 18.87 -13.88 -1.95
N GLY A 65 18.14 -13.43 -0.94
CA GLY A 65 16.68 -13.30 -0.97
C GLY A 65 16.20 -12.31 -2.06
N CYS A 66 16.91 -11.19 -2.26
CA CYS A 66 16.64 -10.26 -3.35
C CYS A 66 16.77 -10.92 -4.72
N LEU A 67 17.87 -11.63 -4.97
CA LEU A 67 18.12 -12.30 -6.24
C LEU A 67 17.07 -13.40 -6.52
N VAL A 68 16.76 -14.22 -5.51
CA VAL A 68 15.73 -15.27 -5.63
C VAL A 68 14.35 -14.65 -5.85
N GLY A 69 14.00 -13.59 -5.12
CA GLY A 69 12.71 -12.90 -5.29
C GLY A 69 12.52 -12.29 -6.68
N VAL A 70 13.55 -11.61 -7.20
CA VAL A 70 13.54 -11.08 -8.58
C VAL A 70 13.48 -12.23 -9.60
N GLY A 71 14.22 -13.32 -9.38
CA GLY A 71 14.17 -14.50 -10.25
C GLY A 71 12.80 -15.17 -10.28
N LEU A 72 12.14 -15.29 -9.12
CA LEU A 72 10.83 -15.92 -8.99
C LEU A 72 9.74 -15.12 -9.71
N THR A 73 9.76 -13.80 -9.58
CA THR A 73 8.80 -12.92 -10.27
C THR A 73 8.95 -12.91 -11.78
N ARG A 74 10.15 -13.21 -12.31
CA ARG A 74 10.35 -13.41 -13.76
C ARG A 74 9.66 -14.67 -14.29
N ARG A 75 9.50 -15.71 -13.47
CA ARG A 75 8.86 -16.97 -13.88
C ARG A 75 7.33 -16.91 -13.84
N VAL A 76 6.75 -16.09 -12.97
CA VAL A 76 5.29 -16.02 -12.79
C VAL A 76 4.71 -14.82 -13.55
N ARG A 77 4.25 -15.05 -14.79
CA ARG A 77 3.51 -14.03 -15.55
C ARG A 77 2.22 -13.64 -14.82
N GLY A 78 1.92 -12.35 -14.76
CA GLY A 78 0.70 -11.82 -14.14
C GLY A 78 0.68 -11.86 -12.59
N PHE A 79 1.84 -12.02 -11.94
CA PHE A 79 1.95 -12.02 -10.48
C PHE A 79 1.34 -10.76 -9.85
N ALA A 80 1.62 -9.59 -10.43
CA ALA A 80 1.11 -8.29 -9.99
C ALA A 80 -0.43 -8.28 -9.87
N VAL A 81 -1.09 -8.69 -10.95
CA VAL A 81 -2.55 -8.69 -11.07
C VAL A 81 -3.17 -9.67 -10.09
N ARG A 82 -2.58 -10.86 -9.94
CA ARG A 82 -3.06 -11.89 -9.00
C ARG A 82 -2.92 -11.48 -7.54
N LEU A 83 -1.87 -10.73 -7.21
CA LEU A 83 -1.59 -10.28 -5.85
C LEU A 83 -2.52 -9.12 -5.44
N GLY A 84 -2.74 -8.16 -6.34
CA GLY A 84 -3.62 -7.00 -6.07
C GLY A 84 -5.11 -7.35 -5.95
N ARG A 85 -5.58 -8.38 -6.67
CA ARG A 85 -7.01 -8.73 -6.76
C ARG A 85 -7.70 -9.00 -5.41
N THR A 86 -7.06 -9.74 -4.50
CA THR A 86 -7.72 -10.17 -3.24
C THR A 86 -7.06 -9.56 -2.00
N ARG A 87 -7.87 -9.01 -1.08
CA ARG A 87 -7.40 -8.50 0.21
C ARG A 87 -6.66 -9.57 1.03
N ARG A 88 -7.10 -10.84 0.98
CA ARG A 88 -6.45 -11.96 1.69
C ARG A 88 -5.01 -12.22 1.24
N ARG A 89 -4.73 -12.20 -0.06
CA ARG A 89 -3.36 -12.37 -0.57
C ARG A 89 -2.44 -11.22 -0.18
N ARG A 90 -2.98 -10.01 -0.10
CA ARG A 90 -2.25 -8.84 0.41
C ARG A 90 -1.96 -8.98 1.91
N ALA A 91 -2.95 -9.36 2.70
CA ALA A 91 -2.78 -9.63 4.13
C ALA A 91 -1.76 -10.74 4.38
N ALA A 92 -1.69 -11.77 3.53
CA ALA A 92 -0.71 -12.85 3.64
C ALA A 92 0.74 -12.35 3.58
N LEU A 93 1.04 -11.29 2.82
CA LEU A 93 2.38 -10.71 2.77
C LEU A 93 2.78 -10.04 4.09
N VAL A 94 1.84 -9.39 4.76
CA VAL A 94 2.08 -8.80 6.08
C VAL A 94 2.12 -9.89 7.15
N LEU A 95 1.29 -10.94 7.01
CA LEU A 95 1.25 -12.08 7.92
C LEU A 95 2.58 -12.84 7.97
N LEU A 96 3.39 -12.78 6.91
CA LEU A 96 4.74 -13.38 6.93
C LEU A 96 5.70 -12.67 7.91
N ALA A 97 5.39 -11.47 8.39
CA ALA A 97 6.10 -10.85 9.50
C ALA A 97 5.67 -11.43 10.87
N ALA A 98 4.51 -12.09 10.97
CA ALA A 98 3.94 -12.54 12.23
C ALA A 98 4.87 -13.46 13.06
N PRO A 99 5.64 -14.40 12.48
CA PRO A 99 6.58 -15.21 13.27
C PRO A 99 7.64 -14.36 13.98
N LEU A 100 8.12 -13.28 13.36
CA LEU A 100 9.09 -12.37 13.98
C LEU A 100 8.44 -11.56 15.10
N GLY A 101 7.22 -11.07 14.88
CA GLY A 101 6.44 -10.37 15.91
C GLY A 101 6.11 -11.27 17.10
N LEU A 102 5.74 -12.53 16.85
CA LEU A 102 5.53 -13.54 17.89
C LEU A 102 6.82 -13.82 18.66
N GLY A 103 7.98 -13.83 17.99
CA GLY A 103 9.28 -13.93 18.66
C GLY A 103 9.51 -12.77 19.65
N VAL A 104 9.20 -11.53 19.25
CA VAL A 104 9.29 -10.36 20.13
C VAL A 104 8.34 -10.48 21.32
N VAL A 105 7.11 -10.96 21.13
CA VAL A 105 6.17 -11.16 22.24
C VAL A 105 6.63 -12.30 23.16
N ALA A 106 7.12 -13.40 22.59
CA ALA A 106 7.63 -14.53 23.36
C ALA A 106 8.83 -14.14 24.23
N SER A 107 9.70 -13.24 23.75
CA SER A 107 10.84 -12.74 24.53
C SER A 107 10.45 -11.94 25.77
N LEU A 108 9.19 -11.51 25.90
CA LEU A 108 8.69 -10.83 27.09
C LEU A 108 8.33 -11.81 28.22
N VAL A 109 8.05 -13.07 27.87
CA VAL A 109 7.57 -14.10 28.81
C VAL A 109 8.63 -15.17 29.05
N ALA A 110 9.45 -15.46 28.03
CA ALA A 110 10.53 -16.43 28.10
C ALA A 110 11.90 -15.73 28.16
N PRO A 111 12.86 -16.23 28.97
CA PRO A 111 14.22 -15.74 28.98
C PRO A 111 14.92 -16.15 27.68
N LEU A 112 14.87 -15.28 26.68
CA LEU A 112 15.64 -15.40 25.45
C LEU A 112 16.92 -14.58 25.54
N GLU A 113 17.84 -14.85 24.61
CA GLU A 113 19.10 -14.11 24.51
C GLU A 113 18.83 -12.60 24.42
N PRO A 114 19.47 -11.73 25.22
CA PRO A 114 19.12 -10.30 25.32
C PRO A 114 19.13 -9.54 23.99
N ARG A 115 19.95 -10.01 23.03
CA ARG A 115 20.08 -9.43 21.68
C ARG A 115 18.97 -9.85 20.71
N PHE A 116 18.25 -10.94 21.01
CA PHE A 116 17.22 -11.47 20.14
C PHE A 116 16.07 -10.47 19.97
N GLN A 117 15.61 -9.87 21.05
CA GLN A 117 14.48 -8.96 21.05
C GLN A 117 14.65 -7.76 20.08
N PRO A 118 15.73 -6.94 20.16
CA PRO A 118 15.90 -5.84 19.22
C PRO A 118 16.10 -6.32 17.77
N VAL A 119 16.81 -7.43 17.55
CA VAL A 119 17.02 -7.98 16.18
C VAL A 119 15.70 -8.45 15.58
N ALA A 120 14.91 -9.21 16.32
CA ALA A 120 13.59 -9.69 15.89
C ALA A 120 12.63 -8.53 15.62
N LEU A 121 12.68 -7.46 16.43
CA LEU A 121 11.85 -6.27 16.24
C LEU A 121 12.24 -5.48 14.99
N VAL A 122 13.54 -5.26 14.75
CA VAL A 122 14.02 -4.61 13.52
C VAL A 122 13.63 -5.44 12.29
N ALA A 123 13.81 -6.76 12.35
CA ALA A 123 13.42 -7.67 11.29
C ALA A 123 11.90 -7.62 11.03
N PHE A 124 11.09 -7.68 12.08
CA PHE A 124 9.63 -7.57 12.00
C PHE A 124 9.21 -6.28 11.29
N LEU A 125 9.73 -5.14 11.73
CA LEU A 125 9.41 -3.82 11.16
C LEU A 125 9.84 -3.72 9.69
N ALA A 126 11.06 -4.17 9.37
CA ALA A 126 11.56 -4.16 8.00
C ALA A 126 10.67 -4.96 7.05
N VAL A 127 10.27 -6.17 7.45
CA VAL A 127 9.37 -7.04 6.66
C VAL A 127 7.97 -6.42 6.55
N ALA A 128 7.43 -5.89 7.64
CA ALA A 128 6.11 -5.26 7.66
C ALA A 128 6.05 -4.04 6.74
N ILE A 129 7.05 -3.14 6.82
CA ILE A 129 7.16 -1.94 5.98
C ILE A 129 7.33 -2.33 4.51
N ALA A 130 8.24 -3.26 4.20
CA ALA A 130 8.45 -3.74 2.83
C ALA A 130 7.17 -4.40 2.26
N GLY A 131 6.45 -5.17 3.08
CA GLY A 131 5.18 -5.79 2.72
C GLY A 131 4.08 -4.77 2.43
N ALA A 132 3.98 -3.71 3.25
CA ALA A 132 3.03 -2.61 3.04
C ALA A 132 3.30 -1.85 1.74
N LEU A 133 4.57 -1.51 1.47
CA LEU A 133 4.99 -0.86 0.22
C LEU A 133 4.66 -1.73 -1.00
N LEU A 134 4.97 -3.03 -0.94
CA LEU A 134 4.66 -3.99 -2.00
C LEU A 134 3.14 -4.10 -2.22
N GLN A 135 2.36 -4.10 -1.14
CA GLN A 135 0.90 -4.10 -1.21
C GLN A 135 0.36 -2.84 -1.92
N TRP A 136 0.91 -1.66 -1.66
CA TRP A 136 0.52 -0.43 -2.36
C TRP A 136 0.85 -0.49 -3.85
N LEU A 137 2.08 -0.90 -4.20
CA LEU A 137 2.49 -1.06 -5.60
C LEU A 137 1.61 -2.08 -6.34
N ALA A 138 1.33 -3.22 -5.70
CA ALA A 138 0.46 -4.24 -6.27
C ALA A 138 -0.99 -3.76 -6.45
N ARG A 139 -1.49 -2.92 -5.52
CA ARG A 139 -2.81 -2.31 -5.63
C ARG A 139 -2.87 -1.36 -6.82
N THR A 140 -1.92 -0.42 -6.94
CA THR A 140 -1.86 0.53 -8.07
C THR A 140 -1.79 -0.22 -9.39
N ARG A 141 -0.93 -1.24 -9.49
CA ARG A 141 -0.83 -2.06 -10.70
C ARG A 141 -2.08 -2.84 -11.06
N TYR A 142 -2.79 -3.36 -10.05
CA TYR A 142 -4.06 -4.02 -10.29
C TYR A 142 -5.09 -3.04 -10.85
N VAL A 143 -5.14 -1.80 -10.33
CA VAL A 143 -6.01 -0.77 -10.89
C VAL A 143 -5.65 -0.50 -12.35
N ASP A 144 -4.37 -0.22 -12.64
CA ASP A 144 -3.92 0.04 -14.02
C ASP A 144 -4.27 -1.08 -15.00
N ALA A 145 -4.20 -2.35 -14.55
CA ALA A 145 -4.52 -3.50 -15.39
C ALA A 145 -6.03 -3.70 -15.61
N VAL A 146 -6.87 -3.21 -14.70
CA VAL A 146 -8.34 -3.33 -14.78
C VAL A 146 -8.96 -2.12 -15.47
N THR A 147 -8.36 -0.94 -15.33
CA THR A 147 -8.84 0.33 -15.89
C THR A 147 -7.92 0.84 -17.00
N GLY A 148 -7.57 -0.06 -17.92
CA GLY A 148 -6.76 0.29 -19.10
C GLY A 148 -7.53 1.06 -20.17
N ASP A 149 -8.83 1.27 -19.95
CA ASP A 149 -9.76 2.07 -20.74
C ASP A 149 -9.67 3.56 -20.38
N ASP A 150 -10.13 4.40 -21.31
CA ASP A 150 -10.31 5.82 -21.02
C ASP A 150 -11.44 6.00 -19.98
N PRO A 151 -11.25 6.84 -18.95
CA PRO A 151 -12.28 7.07 -17.96
C PRO A 151 -13.51 7.71 -18.61
N VAL A 152 -14.70 7.22 -18.24
CA VAL A 152 -15.99 7.78 -18.67
C VAL A 152 -16.12 9.23 -18.21
N ALA A 153 -15.65 9.50 -16.99
CA ALA A 153 -15.63 10.85 -16.44
C ALA A 153 -14.52 11.00 -15.39
N VAL A 154 -14.04 12.24 -15.26
CA VAL A 154 -12.93 12.61 -14.37
C VAL A 154 -13.28 13.88 -13.61
N TRP A 155 -13.06 13.86 -12.30
CA TRP A 155 -13.20 15.01 -11.43
C TRP A 155 -11.93 15.22 -10.62
N GLN A 156 -11.59 16.49 -10.40
CA GLN A 156 -10.57 16.85 -9.42
C GLN A 156 -11.14 16.63 -8.02
N TRP A 157 -10.32 16.08 -7.13
CA TRP A 157 -10.69 15.81 -5.75
C TRP A 157 -9.51 16.14 -4.86
N GLU A 158 -9.71 16.85 -3.77
CA GLU A 158 -8.64 17.13 -2.81
C GLU A 158 -8.73 16.13 -1.65
N PRO A 159 -7.75 15.22 -1.46
CA PRO A 159 -7.81 14.26 -0.38
C PRO A 159 -7.74 14.96 0.98
N PRO A 160 -8.44 14.44 2.00
CA PRO A 160 -8.38 15.00 3.34
C PRO A 160 -6.94 14.90 3.82
N SER A 161 -6.30 16.04 4.01
CA SER A 161 -4.94 16.13 4.49
C SER A 161 -4.80 17.31 5.43
N SER A 162 -4.08 17.10 6.52
CA SER A 162 -3.69 18.18 7.42
C SER A 162 -2.18 18.09 7.61
N PRO A 163 -1.39 18.68 6.69
CA PRO A 163 0.06 18.53 6.70
C PRO A 163 0.71 18.89 8.04
N ARG A 164 0.11 19.83 8.78
CA ARG A 164 0.52 20.21 10.13
C ARG A 164 0.29 19.09 11.16
N LEU A 165 -0.88 18.44 11.17
CA LEU A 165 -1.14 17.32 12.09
C LEU A 165 -0.29 16.11 11.71
N ASP A 166 -0.12 15.84 10.41
CA ASP A 166 0.72 14.74 9.94
C ASP A 166 2.20 14.94 10.35
N ALA A 167 2.72 16.16 10.21
CA ALA A 167 4.07 16.52 10.64
C ALA A 167 4.22 16.51 12.16
N LEU A 168 3.21 16.99 12.90
CA LEU A 168 3.19 16.94 14.36
C LEU A 168 3.24 15.49 14.85
N LEU A 169 2.39 14.61 14.31
CA LEU A 169 2.37 13.19 14.65
C LEU A 169 3.70 12.51 14.35
N LEU A 170 4.29 12.78 13.18
CA LEU A 170 5.62 12.27 12.84
C LEU A 170 6.66 12.73 13.86
N ALA A 171 6.68 14.03 14.20
CA ALA A 171 7.60 14.59 15.17
C ALA A 171 7.39 13.97 16.56
N THR A 172 6.15 13.75 16.99
CA THR A 172 5.83 13.06 18.24
C THR A 172 6.41 11.65 18.28
N TRP A 173 6.24 10.85 17.23
CA TRP A 173 6.83 9.50 17.18
C TRP A 173 8.35 9.51 17.25
N LEU A 174 9.00 10.45 16.56
CA LEU A 174 10.46 10.59 16.60
C LEU A 174 10.96 11.08 17.96
N LEU A 175 10.25 12.02 18.61
CA LEU A 175 10.57 12.47 19.96
C LEU A 175 10.45 11.33 20.97
N LEU A 176 9.40 10.49 20.86
CA LEU A 176 9.25 9.30 21.69
C LEU A 176 10.38 8.29 21.45
N ALA A 177 10.80 8.12 20.19
CA ALA A 177 11.94 7.26 19.84
C ALA A 177 13.25 7.75 20.46
N VAL A 178 13.55 9.05 20.34
CA VAL A 178 14.75 9.67 20.90
C VAL A 178 14.73 9.63 22.43
N GLY A 179 13.58 9.96 23.05
CA GLY A 179 13.43 9.90 24.50
C GLY A 179 13.64 8.49 25.05
N SER A 180 13.13 7.47 24.35
CA SER A 180 13.34 6.06 24.71
C SER A 180 14.79 5.63 24.56
N ALA A 181 15.49 6.09 23.52
CA ALA A 181 16.93 5.82 23.36
C ALA A 181 17.75 6.50 24.48
N GLY A 182 17.41 7.74 24.84
CA GLY A 182 18.07 8.48 25.91
C GLY A 182 17.90 7.85 27.30
N SER A 183 16.82 7.12 27.53
CA SER A 183 16.62 6.33 28.76
C SER A 183 17.23 4.92 28.71
N GLY A 184 17.90 4.56 27.60
CA GLY A 184 18.48 3.23 27.39
C GLY A 184 17.49 2.16 26.90
N ASN A 185 16.22 2.51 26.68
CA ASN A 185 15.21 1.59 26.16
C ASN A 185 15.22 1.54 24.61
N TRP A 186 16.21 0.83 24.07
CA TRP A 186 16.39 0.66 22.64
C TRP A 186 15.24 -0.06 21.94
N VAL A 187 14.60 -1.04 22.60
CA VAL A 187 13.44 -1.76 22.03
C VAL A 187 12.28 -0.81 21.78
N GLN A 188 11.94 0.02 22.77
CA GLN A 188 10.88 1.02 22.63
C GLN A 188 11.27 2.09 21.59
N SER A 189 12.54 2.49 21.54
CA SER A 189 13.04 3.41 20.51
C SER A 189 12.85 2.86 19.08
N ILE A 190 13.18 1.59 18.86
CA ILE A 190 12.99 0.90 17.59
C ILE A 190 11.50 0.85 17.22
N ALA A 191 10.64 0.51 18.18
CA ALA A 191 9.20 0.45 17.96
C ALA A 191 8.62 1.81 17.51
N TRP A 192 8.96 2.90 18.21
CA TRP A 192 8.53 4.25 17.82
C TRP A 192 9.09 4.70 16.48
N THR A 193 10.36 4.37 16.20
CA THR A 193 10.98 4.65 14.90
C THR A 193 10.26 3.90 13.78
N GLY A 194 9.94 2.62 13.99
CA GLY A 194 9.17 1.82 13.04
C GLY A 194 7.80 2.42 12.75
N LEU A 195 7.10 2.88 13.80
CA LEU A 195 5.80 3.54 13.66
C LEU A 195 5.92 4.86 12.89
N ALA A 196 6.96 5.66 13.17
CA ALA A 196 7.25 6.88 12.43
C ALA A 196 7.49 6.61 10.94
N ILE A 197 8.28 5.57 10.60
CA ILE A 197 8.54 5.19 9.21
C ILE A 197 7.27 4.69 8.53
N LEU A 198 6.49 3.84 9.19
CA LEU A 198 5.24 3.33 8.61
C LEU A 198 4.23 4.46 8.35
N TRP A 199 4.08 5.37 9.31
CA TRP A 199 3.28 6.59 9.17
C TRP A 199 3.77 7.42 7.98
N ALA A 200 5.09 7.61 7.88
CA ALA A 200 5.69 8.38 6.80
C ALA A 200 5.46 7.77 5.42
N CYS A 201 5.69 6.47 5.30
CA CYS A 201 5.40 5.72 4.09
C CYS A 201 3.91 5.83 3.71
N SER A 202 3.00 5.74 4.69
CA SER A 202 1.55 5.85 4.46
C SER A 202 1.18 7.26 4.01
N GLY A 203 1.72 8.29 4.66
CA GLY A 203 1.52 9.69 4.29
C GLY A 203 2.00 10.00 2.88
N ILE A 204 3.15 9.45 2.47
CA ILE A 204 3.61 9.53 1.08
C ILE A 204 2.64 8.79 0.17
N ALA A 205 2.35 7.50 0.41
CA ALA A 205 1.50 6.71 -0.48
C ALA A 205 0.08 7.30 -0.66
N GLU A 206 -0.48 7.85 0.41
CA GLU A 206 -1.78 8.51 0.41
C GLU A 206 -1.74 9.93 -0.18
N GLY A 207 -0.55 10.47 -0.44
CA GLY A 207 -0.37 11.82 -0.99
C GLY A 207 -0.50 12.94 0.03
N ARG A 208 -0.60 12.62 1.33
CA ARG A 208 -0.59 13.61 2.41
C ARG A 208 0.71 14.42 2.39
N TRP A 209 1.82 13.80 1.96
CA TRP A 209 3.08 14.49 1.67
C TRP A 209 3.45 14.34 0.21
N ARG A 210 3.66 15.47 -0.46
CA ARG A 210 4.14 15.53 -1.85
C ARG A 210 5.65 15.79 -1.85
N ILE A 211 6.38 14.94 -2.59
CA ILE A 211 7.82 15.09 -2.77
C ILE A 211 8.06 15.98 -4.00
N GLY A 212 8.10 17.28 -3.78
CA GLY A 212 8.23 18.28 -4.84
C GLY A 212 7.05 18.24 -5.83
N SER A 213 7.33 18.39 -7.13
CA SER A 213 6.33 18.31 -8.20
C SER A 213 6.00 16.88 -8.66
N ARG A 214 6.54 15.85 -7.99
CA ARG A 214 6.32 14.45 -8.39
C ARG A 214 4.98 13.93 -7.88
N GLY A 215 4.33 13.12 -8.71
CA GLY A 215 3.07 12.45 -8.39
C GLY A 215 1.91 13.02 -9.20
N SER A 216 0.91 12.18 -9.45
CA SER A 216 -0.27 12.57 -10.23
C SER A 216 -1.14 13.56 -9.45
N THR A 217 -1.88 14.40 -10.17
CA THR A 217 -2.94 15.20 -9.54
C THR A 217 -3.99 14.26 -8.96
N PRO A 218 -4.43 14.49 -7.71
CA PRO A 218 -5.51 13.72 -7.11
C PRO A 218 -6.82 13.87 -7.90
N GLU A 219 -7.39 12.74 -8.31
CA GLU A 219 -8.55 12.71 -9.19
C GLU A 219 -9.46 11.54 -8.83
N ILE A 220 -10.76 11.72 -9.06
CA ILE A 220 -11.74 10.64 -9.08
C ILE A 220 -12.03 10.34 -10.54
N ARG A 221 -11.88 9.07 -10.92
CA ARG A 221 -12.11 8.58 -12.27
C ARG A 221 -13.18 7.49 -12.25
N VAL A 222 -14.21 7.66 -13.06
CA VAL A 222 -15.26 6.66 -13.25
C VAL A 222 -14.90 5.82 -14.47
N HIS A 223 -14.75 4.52 -14.27
CA HIS A 223 -14.53 3.54 -15.33
C HIS A 223 -15.70 2.57 -15.38
N GLU A 224 -15.84 1.82 -16.48
CA GLU A 224 -16.84 0.75 -16.59
C GLU A 224 -16.66 -0.32 -15.50
N ALA A 225 -15.42 -0.56 -15.08
CA ALA A 225 -15.10 -1.54 -14.04
C ALA A 225 -15.34 -1.06 -12.60
N GLY A 226 -15.40 0.25 -12.35
CA GLY A 226 -15.51 0.80 -11.00
C GLY A 226 -15.07 2.26 -10.85
N LEU A 227 -15.16 2.76 -9.63
CA LEU A 227 -14.64 4.07 -9.23
C LEU A 227 -13.15 3.94 -8.86
N VAL A 228 -12.30 4.71 -9.53
CA VAL A 228 -10.88 4.84 -9.19
C VAL A 228 -10.63 6.15 -8.47
N THR A 229 -10.16 6.05 -7.23
CA THR A 229 -9.57 7.18 -6.51
C THR A 229 -8.07 7.19 -6.80
N GLN A 230 -7.61 8.21 -7.52
CA GLN A 230 -6.20 8.44 -7.81
C GLN A 230 -5.63 9.39 -6.76
N ARG A 231 -4.59 8.92 -6.07
CA ARG A 231 -3.73 9.73 -5.19
C ARG A 231 -2.36 9.89 -5.86
N PRO A 232 -1.51 10.83 -5.42
CA PRO A 232 -0.23 11.15 -6.07
C PRO A 232 0.68 9.96 -6.37
N TYR A 233 0.69 8.94 -5.50
CA TYR A 233 1.53 7.75 -5.66
C TYR A 233 0.77 6.42 -5.55
N ALA A 234 -0.56 6.45 -5.37
CA ALA A 234 -1.36 5.26 -5.18
C ALA A 234 -2.69 5.36 -5.93
N ARG A 235 -3.13 4.23 -6.52
CA ARG A 235 -4.46 4.11 -7.10
C ARG A 235 -5.28 3.06 -6.35
N SER A 236 -6.57 3.30 -6.32
CA SER A 236 -7.50 2.55 -5.51
C SER A 236 -8.80 2.38 -6.28
N LEU A 237 -9.15 1.12 -6.58
CA LEU A 237 -10.38 0.77 -7.28
C LEU A 237 -11.46 0.31 -6.29
N VAL A 238 -12.65 0.83 -6.49
CA VAL A 238 -13.91 0.37 -5.91
C VAL A 238 -14.74 -0.24 -7.05
N PRO A 239 -14.77 -1.57 -7.19
CA PRO A 239 -15.57 -2.23 -8.22
C PRO A 239 -17.06 -1.92 -8.02
N TRP A 240 -17.83 -1.73 -9.10
CA TRP A 240 -19.28 -1.52 -8.98
C TRP A 240 -20.01 -2.71 -8.33
N THR A 241 -19.49 -3.92 -8.51
CA THR A 241 -20.00 -5.13 -7.84
C THR A 241 -19.88 -5.09 -6.32
N ASP A 242 -19.00 -4.24 -5.79
CA ASP A 242 -18.84 -4.05 -4.34
C ASP A 242 -19.72 -2.92 -3.81
N VAL A 243 -20.37 -2.11 -4.67
CA VAL A 243 -21.18 -0.95 -4.25
C VAL A 243 -22.64 -1.38 -4.13
N SER A 244 -23.14 -1.37 -2.90
CA SER A 244 -24.53 -1.74 -2.59
C SER A 244 -25.50 -0.60 -2.90
N HIS A 245 -25.15 0.62 -2.48
CA HIS A 245 -25.93 1.82 -2.73
C HIS A 245 -25.06 3.07 -2.64
N VAL A 246 -25.53 4.14 -3.27
CA VAL A 246 -24.93 5.47 -3.23
C VAL A 246 -25.95 6.42 -2.62
N ARG A 247 -25.53 7.20 -1.62
CA ARG A 247 -26.37 8.19 -0.97
C ARG A 247 -25.60 9.46 -0.73
N VAL A 248 -26.27 10.60 -0.85
CA VAL A 248 -25.76 11.88 -0.38
C VAL A 248 -26.40 12.17 0.96
N ARG A 249 -25.57 12.38 1.98
CA ARG A 249 -26.03 12.70 3.33
C ARG A 249 -25.27 13.92 3.83
N GLU A 250 -25.99 14.98 4.19
CA GLU A 250 -25.40 16.18 4.81
C GLU A 250 -24.30 16.84 3.96
N GLY A 251 -24.32 16.63 2.64
CA GLY A 251 -23.27 17.09 1.73
C GLY A 251 -22.08 16.13 1.58
N GLU A 252 -22.15 14.93 2.16
CA GLU A 252 -21.18 13.85 1.94
C GLU A 252 -21.73 12.85 0.92
N LEU A 253 -20.93 12.49 -0.09
CA LEU A 253 -21.19 11.37 -0.97
C LEU A 253 -20.69 10.08 -0.31
N VAL A 254 -21.60 9.18 0.03
CA VAL A 254 -21.27 7.90 0.68
C VAL A 254 -21.56 6.75 -0.29
N LEU A 255 -20.52 5.99 -0.63
CA LEU A 255 -20.62 4.72 -1.33
C LEU A 255 -20.55 3.57 -0.31
N ASP A 256 -21.67 2.89 -0.11
CA ASP A 256 -21.75 1.75 0.80
C ASP A 256 -21.28 0.47 0.11
N ARG A 257 -20.32 -0.23 0.74
CA ARG A 257 -19.77 -1.52 0.28
C ARG A 257 -19.97 -2.65 1.28
N GLY A 258 -21.08 -2.62 2.01
CA GLY A 258 -21.39 -3.54 3.09
C GLY A 258 -20.65 -3.16 4.38
N ALA A 259 -19.57 -3.87 4.69
CA ALA A 259 -18.81 -3.63 5.93
C ALA A 259 -17.87 -2.41 5.87
N PHE A 260 -17.79 -1.72 4.72
CA PHE A 260 -16.91 -0.59 4.50
C PHE A 260 -17.66 0.48 3.70
N ASP A 261 -17.49 1.74 4.07
CA ASP A 261 -17.96 2.89 3.31
C ASP A 261 -16.78 3.67 2.71
N VAL A 262 -17.04 4.32 1.58
CA VAL A 262 -16.15 5.35 1.02
C VAL A 262 -16.94 6.66 1.07
N ARG A 263 -16.36 7.67 1.72
CA ARG A 263 -16.99 8.98 1.90
C ARG A 263 -16.17 10.04 1.19
N PHE A 264 -16.88 11.01 0.60
CA PHE A 264 -16.30 12.21 0.03
C PHE A 264 -17.10 13.41 0.53
N ASP A 265 -16.42 14.35 1.18
CA ASP A 265 -17.06 15.56 1.70
C ASP A 265 -17.21 16.60 0.59
N ARG A 266 -18.17 17.52 0.74
CA ARG A 266 -18.45 18.58 -0.24
C ARG A 266 -17.25 19.47 -0.54
N ASP A 267 -16.42 19.73 0.47
CA ASP A 267 -15.24 20.56 0.33
C ASP A 267 -14.12 19.84 -0.46
N GLU A 268 -14.15 18.50 -0.48
CA GLU A 268 -13.19 17.70 -1.24
C GLU A 268 -13.59 17.53 -2.70
N LEU A 269 -14.90 17.49 -2.96
CA LEU A 269 -15.48 17.21 -4.27
C LEU A 269 -16.49 18.30 -4.66
N PRO A 270 -16.07 19.32 -5.44
CA PRO A 270 -16.89 20.51 -5.70
C PRO A 270 -18.25 20.23 -6.36
N ASP A 271 -18.35 19.13 -7.12
CA ASP A 271 -19.54 18.74 -7.88
C ASP A 271 -20.03 17.33 -7.50
N ILE A 272 -20.41 17.17 -6.23
CA ILE A 272 -20.94 15.90 -5.70
C ILE A 272 -22.13 15.38 -6.51
N GLU A 273 -23.04 16.25 -6.94
CA GLU A 273 -24.26 15.82 -7.63
C GLU A 273 -23.96 15.31 -9.04
N ALA A 274 -23.05 15.94 -9.80
CA ALA A 274 -22.65 15.40 -11.10
C ALA A 274 -21.94 14.05 -10.97
N VAL A 275 -21.07 13.91 -9.96
CA VAL A 275 -20.38 12.65 -9.67
C VAL A 275 -21.38 11.57 -9.31
N ARG A 276 -22.33 11.87 -8.42
CA ARG A 276 -23.42 10.96 -8.05
C ARG A 276 -24.22 10.51 -9.26
N ALA A 277 -24.65 11.45 -10.10
CA ALA A 277 -25.45 11.17 -11.29
C ALA A 277 -24.71 10.29 -12.31
N GLU A 278 -23.38 10.41 -12.41
CA GLU A 278 -22.59 9.48 -13.24
C GLU A 278 -22.46 8.10 -12.58
N ILE A 279 -22.19 8.04 -11.27
CA ILE A 279 -22.11 6.75 -10.57
C ILE A 279 -23.43 5.99 -10.63
N GLU A 280 -24.57 6.66 -10.44
CA GLU A 280 -25.91 6.08 -10.56
C GLU A 280 -26.18 5.54 -11.97
N ARG A 281 -25.62 6.16 -13.02
CA ARG A 281 -25.70 5.66 -14.40
C ARG A 281 -24.87 4.39 -14.64
N GLN A 282 -23.76 4.23 -13.92
CA GLN A 282 -22.85 3.08 -14.06
C GLN A 282 -23.21 1.91 -13.15
N LEU A 283 -24.00 2.14 -12.09
CA LEU A 283 -24.47 1.08 -11.23
C LEU A 283 -25.36 0.12 -12.04
N PRO A 284 -25.05 -1.19 -12.06
CA PRO A 284 -25.93 -2.15 -12.69
C PRO A 284 -27.30 -2.00 -12.04
N THR A 285 -28.34 -1.85 -12.86
CA THR A 285 -29.71 -1.64 -12.41
C THR A 285 -30.18 -2.88 -11.63
N ASN A 286 -29.79 -2.95 -10.36
CA ASN A 286 -30.32 -3.91 -9.41
C ASN A 286 -31.70 -3.38 -9.03
N GLY A 287 -32.65 -3.49 -9.97
CA GLY A 287 -34.05 -3.36 -9.65
C GLY A 287 -34.34 -4.37 -8.54
N PRO A 288 -34.98 -3.97 -7.43
CA PRO A 288 -35.55 -4.95 -6.54
C PRO A 288 -36.54 -5.76 -7.38
N ALA A 289 -36.32 -7.08 -7.47
CA ALA A 289 -37.40 -8.00 -7.71
C ALA A 289 -38.42 -7.72 -6.61
N VAL A 290 -39.47 -7.01 -7.00
CA VAL A 290 -40.73 -6.91 -6.25
C VAL A 290 -41.15 -8.35 -5.99
N SER A 291 -40.82 -8.85 -4.80
CA SER A 291 -41.47 -10.01 -4.23
C SER A 291 -42.80 -9.49 -3.70
N ALA A 292 -43.77 -9.41 -4.60
CA ALA A 292 -45.16 -9.54 -4.22
C ALA A 292 -45.34 -10.99 -3.76
N GLY A 293 -45.62 -11.15 -2.47
CA GLY A 293 -45.89 -12.42 -1.80
C GLY A 293 -46.23 -12.18 -0.35
#